data_AF-A0A5C5DCN1-F1
#
_entry.id   AF-A0A5C5DCN1-F1
#
_cell.length_a   1.000
_cell.length_b   1.000
_cell.length_c   1.000
_cell.angle_alpha   90.00
_cell.angle_beta   90.00
_cell.angle_gamma   90.00
#
_symmetry.space_group_name_H-M   'P 1'
#
loop_
_entity.id
_entity.type
_entity.pdbx_description
1 polymer ?
#
loop_
_entity_poly.entity_id
_entity_poly.type
_entity_poly.pdbx_seq_one_letter_code
_entity_poly.pdbx_strand_id
1 'polypeptide(L)'
;MKVKALSLLIPALLVAGTAHAAEIYNKDGNKLDLYGKVDGLHYFSDDKGADGDQSYMRLGIKGETQINDQLTGYGQWEYNVQANNTEGSSDQAWTRLAFAGLRFSDYGSFDYGRNYGVVYDVTSWTDVLPEFGGDTYGSDNFLQSRANGVATYRNTDFFGLVDGLNFALQYQGKNGSVSGEGSTQNGRGVLKQNGDGFGGSLTYDLGEGFSLGSAISSSKRTSEQNNGQWLGEGDRAETYTGGLKYDANNVYLATQYTQTYNATRAGDQGFANKAQNFEVVAQYQFDFGLRPSIAYLQSKGKDIEGYGDQDLLKYVDVGATYYFNKNMSTYVDYKINLLDENNFTRNAGVSTDDIVALGLVYQF
;
A
#
# COMPACT_ATOMS: atom_id res chain seq x y z
N MET A 1 -21.74 -27.94 26.82
CA MET A 1 -20.31 -27.58 26.76
C MET A 1 -20.20 -26.24 26.05
N LYS A 2 -19.64 -25.21 26.71
CA LYS A 2 -19.50 -23.87 26.14
C LYS A 2 -18.39 -23.90 25.10
N VAL A 3 -18.74 -23.67 23.83
CA VAL A 3 -17.77 -23.52 22.74
C VAL A 3 -17.01 -22.22 23.00
N LYS A 4 -15.75 -22.32 23.44
CA LYS A 4 -14.81 -21.20 23.43
C LYS A 4 -14.39 -21.01 21.97
N ALA A 5 -15.00 -20.05 21.29
CA ALA A 5 -14.47 -19.51 20.04
C ALA A 5 -13.14 -18.82 20.38
N LEU A 6 -12.03 -19.54 20.21
CA LEU A 6 -10.70 -18.95 20.29
C LEU A 6 -10.54 -18.11 19.01
N SER A 7 -10.47 -16.82 19.23
CA SER A 7 -10.31 -15.75 18.26
C SER A 7 -9.17 -16.04 17.28
N LEU A 8 -9.51 -16.14 15.99
CA LEU A 8 -8.58 -15.92 14.89
C LEU A 8 -8.17 -14.43 14.93
N LEU A 9 -7.16 -14.11 15.73
CA LEU A 9 -6.41 -12.86 15.63
C LEU A 9 -5.61 -12.92 14.34
N ILE A 10 -6.25 -12.48 13.26
CA ILE A 10 -5.62 -12.22 11.97
C ILE A 10 -4.97 -10.83 12.10
N PRO A 11 -3.65 -10.69 11.90
CA PRO A 11 -2.99 -9.38 11.87
C PRO A 11 -3.78 -8.41 10.98
N ALA A 12 -4.14 -7.24 11.53
CA ALA A 12 -5.08 -6.28 10.93
C ALA A 12 -4.75 -5.87 9.48
N LEU A 13 -3.49 -6.02 9.05
CA LEU A 13 -3.03 -5.76 7.68
C LEU A 13 -3.52 -6.76 6.62
N LEU A 14 -4.00 -7.93 7.04
CA LEU A 14 -4.59 -8.92 6.13
C LEU A 14 -6.08 -8.64 5.83
N VAL A 15 -6.69 -7.59 6.41
CA VAL A 15 -8.16 -7.43 6.46
C VAL A 15 -8.73 -6.51 5.38
N ALA A 16 -7.92 -5.62 4.77
CA ALA A 16 -8.45 -4.63 3.81
C ALA A 16 -9.06 -5.21 2.51
N GLY A 17 -8.92 -6.51 2.24
CA GLY A 17 -9.57 -7.19 1.11
C GLY A 17 -10.15 -8.58 1.43
N THR A 18 -10.04 -9.09 2.66
CA THR A 18 -10.41 -10.48 3.00
C THR A 18 -11.76 -10.63 3.69
N ALA A 19 -12.42 -9.53 4.08
CA ALA A 19 -13.75 -9.59 4.69
C ALA A 19 -14.83 -10.20 3.75
N HIS A 20 -14.50 -10.40 2.48
CA HIS A 20 -15.43 -10.85 1.44
C HIS A 20 -15.10 -12.20 0.83
N ALA A 21 -13.96 -12.81 1.18
CA ALA A 21 -13.48 -14.02 0.55
C ALA A 21 -14.48 -15.19 0.67
N ALA A 22 -14.67 -15.92 -0.42
CA ALA A 22 -15.43 -17.16 -0.45
C ALA A 22 -14.54 -18.33 -0.02
N GLU A 23 -14.84 -18.93 1.15
CA GLU A 23 -14.25 -20.22 1.54
C GLU A 23 -14.73 -21.29 0.56
N ILE A 24 -13.83 -21.75 -0.31
CA ILE A 24 -14.13 -22.75 -1.35
C ILE A 24 -13.66 -24.15 -0.96
N TYR A 25 -12.81 -24.25 0.07
CA TYR A 25 -12.34 -25.53 0.60
C TYR A 25 -12.06 -25.41 2.10
N ASN A 26 -12.55 -26.37 2.87
CA ASN A 26 -12.25 -26.51 4.29
C ASN A 26 -12.36 -27.97 4.69
N LYS A 27 -11.22 -28.66 4.71
CA LYS A 27 -11.15 -30.08 5.03
C LYS A 27 -9.77 -30.44 5.59
N ASP A 28 -9.75 -31.37 6.55
CA ASP A 28 -8.54 -31.98 7.08
C ASP A 28 -7.50 -30.96 7.60
N GLY A 29 -7.98 -29.87 8.22
CA GLY A 29 -7.13 -28.81 8.77
C GLY A 29 -6.59 -27.82 7.72
N ASN A 30 -7.00 -27.95 6.46
CA ASN A 30 -6.66 -27.04 5.38
C ASN A 30 -7.87 -26.20 4.96
N LYS A 31 -7.65 -24.89 4.81
CA LYS A 31 -8.62 -23.91 4.34
C LYS A 31 -8.09 -23.18 3.12
N LEU A 32 -8.96 -22.95 2.15
CA LEU A 32 -8.67 -22.13 0.98
C LEU A 32 -9.81 -21.17 0.73
N ASP A 33 -9.49 -19.90 0.82
CA ASP A 33 -10.36 -18.81 0.44
C ASP A 33 -9.97 -18.31 -0.95
N LEU A 34 -10.96 -18.18 -1.81
CA LEU A 34 -10.83 -17.48 -3.10
C LEU A 34 -11.52 -16.13 -2.95
N TYR A 35 -10.81 -15.06 -3.29
CA TYR A 35 -11.36 -13.71 -3.23
C TYR A 35 -11.06 -12.93 -4.50
N GLY A 36 -11.85 -11.92 -4.76
CA GLY A 36 -11.62 -11.07 -5.90
C GLY A 36 -12.59 -9.91 -6.02
N LYS A 37 -12.32 -9.05 -7.00
CA LYS A 37 -13.23 -7.99 -7.40
C LYS A 37 -13.15 -7.72 -8.89
N VAL A 38 -14.25 -7.22 -9.45
CA VAL A 38 -14.31 -6.60 -10.77
C VAL A 38 -14.76 -5.17 -10.56
N ASP A 39 -13.95 -4.23 -11.03
CA ASP A 39 -14.12 -2.80 -10.88
C ASP A 39 -14.40 -2.20 -12.26
N GLY A 40 -15.67 -1.91 -12.55
CA GLY A 40 -16.04 -1.15 -13.75
C GLY A 40 -15.82 0.32 -13.44
N LEU A 41 -14.71 0.88 -13.94
CA LEU A 41 -14.18 2.17 -13.52
C LEU A 41 -13.93 3.07 -14.71
N HIS A 42 -14.32 4.34 -14.59
CA HIS A 42 -14.05 5.36 -15.60
C HIS A 42 -13.49 6.62 -14.94
N TYR A 43 -12.45 7.19 -15.54
CA TYR A 43 -11.88 8.48 -15.15
C TYR A 43 -12.29 9.54 -16.15
N PHE A 44 -12.63 10.73 -15.64
CA PHE A 44 -12.85 11.94 -16.44
C PHE A 44 -11.77 12.94 -16.08
N SER A 45 -10.94 13.31 -17.05
CA SER A 45 -9.85 14.28 -16.86
C SER A 45 -9.50 15.03 -18.16
N ASP A 46 -8.96 16.23 -17.99
CA ASP A 46 -8.29 16.94 -19.07
C ASP A 46 -6.95 16.28 -19.44
N ASP A 47 -6.33 15.57 -18.49
CA ASP A 47 -5.17 14.71 -18.74
C ASP A 47 -5.57 13.48 -19.54
N LYS A 48 -5.28 13.49 -20.85
CA LYS A 48 -5.59 12.39 -21.76
C LYS A 48 -4.78 11.11 -21.50
N GLY A 49 -3.75 11.16 -20.65
CA GLY A 49 -3.06 9.98 -20.16
C GLY A 49 -3.84 9.23 -19.07
N ALA A 50 -4.75 9.91 -18.37
CA ALA A 50 -5.58 9.36 -17.30
C ALA A 50 -7.06 9.16 -17.70
N ASP A 51 -7.58 10.03 -18.56
CA ASP A 51 -8.97 10.06 -19.04
C ASP A 51 -9.39 8.75 -19.73
N GLY A 52 -10.60 8.28 -19.44
CA GLY A 52 -11.23 7.15 -20.10
C GLY A 52 -11.48 5.93 -19.21
N ASP A 53 -11.66 4.78 -19.87
CA ASP A 53 -11.90 3.51 -19.19
C ASP A 53 -10.67 3.08 -18.37
N GLN A 54 -10.91 2.72 -17.12
CA GLN A 54 -9.91 2.22 -16.17
C GLN A 54 -10.32 0.87 -15.57
N SER A 55 -11.31 0.20 -16.18
CA SER A 55 -11.83 -1.07 -15.70
C SER A 55 -10.73 -2.12 -15.49
N TYR A 56 -10.78 -2.78 -14.34
CA TYR A 56 -9.82 -3.82 -13.96
C TYR A 56 -10.48 -4.88 -13.07
N MET A 57 -9.79 -5.99 -12.88
CA MET A 57 -10.18 -7.00 -11.91
C MET A 57 -9.00 -7.47 -11.07
N ARG A 58 -9.30 -7.99 -9.88
CA ARG A 58 -8.34 -8.68 -9.02
C ARG A 58 -8.86 -10.05 -8.65
N LEU A 59 -7.94 -11.01 -8.61
CA LEU A 59 -8.21 -12.37 -8.16
C LEU A 59 -7.09 -12.78 -7.20
N GLY A 60 -7.45 -13.46 -6.12
CA GLY A 60 -6.47 -13.95 -5.17
C GLY A 60 -6.94 -15.19 -4.45
N ILE A 61 -5.96 -15.91 -3.90
CA ILE A 61 -6.19 -17.04 -3.00
C ILE A 61 -5.50 -16.76 -1.68
N LYS A 62 -6.11 -17.23 -0.60
CA LYS A 62 -5.53 -17.25 0.74
C LYS A 62 -5.73 -18.65 1.31
N GLY A 63 -4.62 -19.34 1.54
CA GLY A 63 -4.62 -20.70 2.06
C GLY A 63 -4.01 -20.75 3.45
N GLU A 64 -4.62 -21.51 4.36
CA GLU A 64 -4.07 -21.82 5.68
C GLU A 64 -4.12 -23.32 5.93
N THR A 65 -3.08 -23.88 6.54
CA THR A 65 -3.00 -25.28 6.92
C THR A 65 -2.54 -25.39 8.37
N GLN A 66 -3.37 -26.02 9.20
CA GLN A 66 -3.00 -26.34 10.57
C GLN A 66 -1.97 -27.48 10.54
N ILE A 67 -0.76 -27.22 11.03
CA ILE A 67 0.31 -28.22 11.10
C ILE A 67 0.23 -28.95 12.44
N ASN A 68 0.08 -28.19 13.52
CA ASN A 68 -0.22 -28.68 14.87
C ASN A 68 -0.91 -27.56 15.68
N ASP A 69 -1.11 -27.77 16.98
CA ASP A 69 -1.82 -26.82 17.86
C ASP A 69 -1.15 -25.44 17.98
N GLN A 70 0.15 -25.34 17.72
CA GLN A 70 0.94 -24.11 17.88
C GLN A 70 1.50 -23.58 16.56
N LEU A 71 1.33 -24.30 15.45
CA LEU A 71 1.95 -23.98 14.17
C LEU A 71 0.93 -24.05 13.03
N THR A 72 0.75 -22.93 12.34
CA THR A 72 -0.05 -22.83 11.12
C THR A 72 0.84 -22.40 9.96
N GLY A 73 0.78 -23.12 8.84
CA GLY A 73 1.35 -22.66 7.57
C GLY A 73 0.32 -21.87 6.80
N TYR A 74 0.74 -20.82 6.09
CA TYR A 74 -0.15 -20.03 5.25
C TYR A 74 0.53 -19.53 3.98
N GLY A 75 -0.27 -19.17 2.99
CA GLY A 75 0.19 -18.53 1.77
C GLY A 75 -0.90 -17.67 1.16
N GLN A 76 -0.49 -16.62 0.46
CA GLN A 76 -1.39 -15.71 -0.22
C GLN A 76 -0.83 -15.33 -1.58
N TRP A 77 -1.72 -15.29 -2.57
CA TRP A 77 -1.46 -14.75 -3.89
C TRP A 77 -2.57 -13.77 -4.26
N GLU A 78 -2.21 -12.64 -4.87
CA GLU A 78 -3.13 -11.64 -5.40
C GLU A 78 -2.63 -11.16 -6.76
N TYR A 79 -3.51 -11.15 -7.75
CA TYR A 79 -3.21 -10.84 -9.14
C TYR A 79 -4.13 -9.74 -9.65
N ASN A 80 -3.57 -8.81 -10.42
CA ASN A 80 -4.30 -7.72 -11.06
C ASN A 80 -4.34 -7.96 -12.57
N VAL A 81 -5.50 -7.75 -13.18
CA VAL A 81 -5.70 -7.81 -14.63
C VAL A 81 -6.46 -6.55 -15.05
N GLN A 82 -5.84 -5.73 -15.88
CA GLN A 82 -6.49 -4.60 -16.54
C GLN A 82 -7.44 -5.11 -17.63
N ALA A 83 -8.59 -4.45 -17.76
CA ALA A 83 -9.64 -4.80 -18.71
C ALA A 83 -10.05 -3.61 -19.59
N ASN A 84 -9.25 -2.54 -19.59
CA ASN A 84 -9.52 -1.28 -20.28
C ASN A 84 -8.71 -1.10 -21.58
N ASN A 85 -8.18 -2.20 -22.13
CA ASN A 85 -7.37 -2.16 -23.35
C ASN A 85 -7.81 -3.27 -24.33
N THR A 86 -7.37 -3.16 -25.58
CA THR A 86 -7.67 -4.14 -26.63
C THR A 86 -7.01 -5.50 -26.35
N GLU A 87 -7.58 -6.58 -26.89
CA GLU A 87 -7.07 -7.94 -26.73
C GLU A 87 -5.65 -8.15 -27.26
N GLY A 88 -5.19 -7.29 -28.18
CA GLY A 88 -3.83 -7.32 -28.71
C GLY A 88 -2.79 -6.58 -27.85
N SER A 89 -3.21 -5.93 -26.76
CA SER A 89 -2.30 -5.22 -25.86
C SER A 89 -1.46 -6.18 -25.01
N SER A 90 -0.26 -5.74 -24.65
CA SER A 90 0.68 -6.50 -23.81
C SER A 90 0.75 -5.93 -22.40
N ASP A 91 1.29 -6.70 -21.46
CA ASP A 91 1.61 -6.27 -20.08
C ASP A 91 0.41 -5.76 -19.25
N GLN A 92 -0.79 -6.27 -19.51
CA GLN A 92 -2.04 -5.88 -18.81
C GLN A 92 -2.27 -6.61 -17.48
N ALA A 93 -1.34 -7.44 -17.02
CA ALA A 93 -1.54 -8.23 -15.81
C ALA A 93 -0.26 -8.39 -14.99
N TRP A 94 -0.39 -8.35 -13.66
CA TRP A 94 0.76 -8.47 -12.76
C TRP A 94 0.38 -8.99 -11.38
N THR A 95 1.35 -9.63 -10.71
CA THR A 95 1.23 -10.09 -9.33
C THR A 95 1.37 -8.94 -8.36
N ARG A 96 0.36 -8.75 -7.50
CA ARG A 96 0.39 -7.79 -6.39
C ARG A 96 1.02 -8.41 -5.15
N LEU A 97 0.58 -9.60 -4.76
CA LEU A 97 1.08 -10.35 -3.60
C LEU A 97 1.40 -11.79 -3.98
N ALA A 98 2.47 -12.35 -3.42
CA ALA A 98 2.83 -13.74 -3.54
C ALA A 98 3.82 -14.10 -2.43
N PHE A 99 3.33 -14.63 -1.32
CA PHE A 99 4.17 -14.99 -0.18
C PHE A 99 3.65 -16.23 0.53
N ALA A 100 4.54 -16.88 1.28
CA ALA A 100 4.23 -17.99 2.17
C ALA A 100 4.88 -17.75 3.54
N GLY A 101 4.28 -18.29 4.58
CA GLY A 101 4.73 -18.08 5.94
C GLY A 101 4.26 -19.12 6.94
N LEU A 102 4.79 -18.96 8.16
CA LEU A 102 4.45 -19.75 9.34
C LEU A 102 4.00 -18.82 10.45
N ARG A 103 2.94 -19.21 11.18
CA ARG A 103 2.45 -18.55 12.38
C ARG A 103 2.65 -19.47 13.58
N PHE A 104 3.29 -18.96 14.62
CA PHE A 104 3.75 -19.68 15.81
C PHE A 104 2.93 -19.28 17.05
N SER A 105 1.64 -19.62 17.10
CA SER A 105 0.73 -19.19 18.18
C SER A 105 0.94 -17.70 18.53
N ASP A 106 1.31 -17.40 19.76
CA ASP A 106 1.48 -16.03 20.28
C ASP A 106 2.93 -15.50 20.10
N TYR A 107 3.84 -16.33 19.59
CA TYR A 107 5.22 -15.95 19.30
C TYR A 107 5.36 -15.18 17.98
N GLY A 108 4.26 -14.98 17.25
CA GLY A 108 4.21 -14.18 16.03
C GLY A 108 4.21 -15.02 14.75
N SER A 109 4.53 -14.37 13.64
CA SER A 109 4.55 -14.97 12.30
C SER A 109 5.76 -14.53 11.51
N PHE A 110 6.21 -15.40 10.62
CA PHE A 110 7.24 -15.09 9.63
C PHE A 110 6.75 -15.43 8.24
N ASP A 111 6.92 -14.52 7.29
CA ASP A 111 6.61 -14.71 5.87
C ASP A 111 7.74 -14.23 4.95
N TYR A 112 7.81 -14.81 3.75
CA TYR A 112 8.73 -14.39 2.71
C TYR A 112 8.06 -14.39 1.33
N GLY A 113 8.35 -13.36 0.54
CA GLY A 113 7.92 -13.29 -0.86
C GLY A 113 7.74 -11.87 -1.36
N ARG A 114 6.75 -11.67 -2.24
CA ARG A 114 6.23 -10.33 -2.59
C ARG A 114 5.11 -9.99 -1.62
N ASN A 115 5.39 -9.05 -0.71
CA ASN A 115 4.45 -8.61 0.31
C ASN A 115 4.51 -7.08 0.48
N TYR A 116 3.69 -6.50 1.33
CA TYR A 116 3.78 -5.10 1.73
C TYR A 116 5.03 -4.85 2.60
N GLY A 117 5.68 -3.72 2.35
CA GLY A 117 6.74 -3.20 3.21
C GLY A 117 6.17 -2.71 4.55
N VAL A 118 6.94 -2.83 5.63
CA VAL A 118 6.48 -2.50 7.00
C VAL A 118 6.13 -1.03 7.22
N VAL A 119 6.58 -0.11 6.37
CA VAL A 119 6.12 1.29 6.42
C VAL A 119 4.62 1.39 6.15
N TYR A 120 4.11 0.51 5.29
CA TYR A 120 2.70 0.45 4.95
C TYR A 120 1.81 0.03 6.13
N ASP A 121 2.38 -0.50 7.21
CA ASP A 121 1.65 -0.81 8.45
C ASP A 121 1.02 0.45 9.09
N VAL A 122 1.60 1.62 8.81
CA VAL A 122 1.11 2.92 9.29
C VAL A 122 0.46 3.70 8.15
N THR A 123 1.07 3.74 6.96
CA THR A 123 0.52 4.55 5.87
C THR A 123 -0.79 3.98 5.31
N SER A 124 -1.07 2.69 5.50
CA SER A 124 -2.37 2.11 5.11
C SER A 124 -3.56 2.70 5.87
N TRP A 125 -3.34 3.48 6.94
CA TRP A 125 -4.44 4.15 7.66
C TRP A 125 -5.04 5.31 6.86
N THR A 126 -4.29 5.92 5.95
CA THR A 126 -4.80 7.00 5.08
C THR A 126 -5.13 6.53 3.67
N ASP A 127 -4.69 5.33 3.28
CA ASP A 127 -5.00 4.65 2.00
C ASP A 127 -6.38 3.97 2.04
N VAL A 128 -7.42 4.79 2.24
CA VAL A 128 -8.82 4.34 2.43
C VAL A 128 -9.83 5.16 1.61
N LEU A 129 -9.35 5.95 0.65
CA LEU A 129 -10.24 6.75 -0.21
C LEU A 129 -11.02 5.82 -1.16
N PRO A 130 -12.12 6.31 -1.76
CA PRO A 130 -12.91 5.51 -2.70
C PRO A 130 -12.09 4.92 -3.85
N GLU A 131 -11.20 5.72 -4.46
CA GLU A 131 -10.34 5.29 -5.57
C GLU A 131 -8.91 5.85 -5.50
N PHE A 132 -8.74 7.12 -5.16
CA PHE A 132 -7.41 7.75 -5.08
C PHE A 132 -6.69 7.41 -3.75
N GLY A 133 -5.68 8.20 -3.39
CA GLY A 133 -4.95 8.03 -2.13
C GLY A 133 -3.81 7.02 -2.20
N GLY A 134 -3.04 6.94 -1.11
CA GLY A 134 -1.86 6.06 -1.03
C GLY A 134 -0.77 6.37 -2.07
N ASP A 135 -0.72 7.60 -2.58
CA ASP A 135 0.11 8.02 -3.72
C ASP A 135 1.23 9.03 -3.37
N THR A 136 1.41 9.38 -2.08
CA THR A 136 2.67 10.02 -1.61
C THR A 136 3.86 9.04 -1.60
N TYR A 137 3.58 7.76 -1.81
CA TYR A 137 4.50 6.64 -2.01
C TYR A 137 3.98 5.75 -3.16
N GLY A 138 4.62 4.61 -3.42
CA GLY A 138 4.16 3.72 -4.49
C GLY A 138 4.74 2.32 -4.44
N SER A 139 4.22 1.44 -5.29
CA SER A 139 4.72 0.07 -5.39
C SER A 139 6.17 0.02 -5.85
N ASP A 140 6.90 -0.96 -5.33
CA ASP A 140 8.30 -1.20 -5.63
C ASP A 140 9.18 0.04 -5.36
N ASN A 141 8.82 0.80 -4.32
CA ASN A 141 9.57 1.96 -3.85
C ASN A 141 10.18 1.68 -2.46
N PHE A 142 11.26 0.91 -2.46
CA PHE A 142 11.88 0.39 -1.23
C PHE A 142 10.84 -0.37 -0.37
N LEU A 143 10.67 0.00 0.90
CA LEU A 143 9.75 -0.62 1.85
C LEU A 143 8.45 0.18 2.11
N GLN A 144 8.11 1.14 1.25
CA GLN A 144 6.95 2.04 1.45
C GLN A 144 5.60 1.42 1.07
N SER A 145 5.59 0.40 0.21
CA SER A 145 4.39 -0.30 -0.25
C SER A 145 4.75 -1.74 -0.63
N ARG A 146 4.05 -2.37 -1.57
CA ARG A 146 4.36 -3.71 -2.09
C ARG A 146 5.78 -3.77 -2.64
N ALA A 147 6.53 -4.81 -2.26
CA ALA A 147 7.94 -5.00 -2.59
C ALA A 147 8.28 -6.47 -2.85
N ASN A 148 9.29 -6.75 -3.68
CA ASN A 148 9.81 -8.10 -3.91
C ASN A 148 10.86 -8.49 -2.86
N GLY A 149 10.85 -9.77 -2.47
CA GLY A 149 11.92 -10.39 -1.69
C GLY A 149 12.01 -9.85 -0.27
N VAL A 150 10.85 -9.62 0.36
CA VAL A 150 10.77 -9.18 1.76
C VAL A 150 10.59 -10.38 2.67
N ALA A 151 11.43 -10.47 3.71
CA ALA A 151 11.32 -11.40 4.83
C ALA A 151 10.77 -10.63 6.02
N THR A 152 9.55 -10.95 6.46
CA THR A 152 8.83 -10.17 7.46
C THR A 152 8.54 -11.03 8.68
N TYR A 153 8.98 -10.57 9.84
CA TYR A 153 8.53 -11.08 11.12
C TYR A 153 7.51 -10.10 11.72
N ARG A 154 6.38 -10.61 12.19
CA ARG A 154 5.32 -9.82 12.84
C ARG A 154 4.96 -10.46 14.16
N ASN A 155 4.64 -9.65 15.15
CA ASN A 155 4.13 -10.13 16.41
C ASN A 155 2.99 -9.22 16.88
N THR A 156 1.93 -9.87 17.36
CA THR A 156 0.73 -9.23 17.89
C THR A 156 0.78 -9.32 19.42
N ASP A 157 0.33 -8.26 20.08
CA ASP A 157 0.26 -8.13 21.55
C ASP A 157 1.61 -8.29 22.28
N PHE A 158 2.70 -7.97 21.60
CA PHE A 158 4.08 -8.02 22.11
C PHE A 158 4.37 -9.29 22.92
N PHE A 159 4.20 -10.45 22.28
CA PHE A 159 4.34 -11.79 22.88
C PHE A 159 3.31 -12.09 23.99
N GLY A 160 2.14 -11.46 23.91
CA GLY A 160 1.09 -11.52 24.93
C GLY A 160 1.40 -10.69 26.19
N LEU A 161 2.42 -9.83 26.16
CA LEU A 161 2.82 -8.99 27.30
C LEU A 161 2.07 -7.66 27.34
N VAL A 162 1.70 -7.12 26.18
CA VAL A 162 1.02 -5.82 26.05
C VAL A 162 -0.06 -5.92 24.99
N ASP A 163 -1.29 -6.10 25.44
CA ASP A 163 -2.48 -6.12 24.58
C ASP A 163 -2.56 -4.88 23.69
N GLY A 164 -2.82 -5.06 22.40
CA GLY A 164 -2.91 -4.01 21.40
C GLY A 164 -1.57 -3.50 20.85
N LEU A 165 -0.42 -3.91 21.41
CA LEU A 165 0.91 -3.51 20.93
C LEU A 165 1.46 -4.49 19.89
N ASN A 166 1.44 -4.08 18.63
CA ASN A 166 1.95 -4.88 17.52
C ASN A 166 3.26 -4.33 17.01
N PHE A 167 4.20 -5.21 16.65
CA PHE A 167 5.43 -4.80 15.97
C PHE A 167 5.78 -5.72 14.80
N ALA A 168 6.55 -5.18 13.86
CA ALA A 168 7.14 -5.94 12.78
C ALA A 168 8.61 -5.59 12.58
N LEU A 169 9.37 -6.57 12.11
CA LEU A 169 10.74 -6.43 11.63
C LEU A 169 10.80 -7.00 10.22
N GLN A 170 11.46 -6.30 9.31
CA GLN A 170 11.52 -6.72 7.92
C GLN A 170 12.91 -6.51 7.33
N TYR A 171 13.31 -7.46 6.49
CA TYR A 171 14.48 -7.37 5.64
C TYR A 171 14.07 -7.48 4.17
N GLN A 172 14.69 -6.69 3.30
CA GLN A 172 14.52 -6.75 1.86
C GLN A 172 15.87 -7.02 1.21
N GLY A 173 15.95 -8.08 0.39
CA GLY A 173 17.14 -8.32 -0.43
C GLY A 173 17.24 -7.34 -1.61
N LYS A 174 18.47 -7.11 -2.09
CA LYS A 174 18.73 -6.31 -3.29
C LYS A 174 17.92 -6.80 -4.50
N ASN A 175 17.24 -5.87 -5.17
CA ASN A 175 16.61 -6.04 -6.48
C ASN A 175 17.16 -4.95 -7.42
N GLY A 176 18.05 -5.34 -8.33
CA GLY A 176 18.88 -4.42 -9.11
C GLY A 176 18.49 -4.30 -10.57
N SER A 177 19.48 -3.99 -11.40
CA SER A 177 19.32 -3.74 -12.84
C SER A 177 19.16 -5.03 -13.66
N VAL A 178 18.71 -4.92 -14.90
CA VAL A 178 18.61 -6.05 -15.86
C VAL A 178 19.99 -6.57 -16.27
N SER A 179 20.98 -5.69 -16.32
CA SER A 179 22.36 -6.00 -16.72
C SER A 179 23.36 -5.07 -16.05
N GLY A 180 24.66 -5.40 -16.13
CA GLY A 180 25.74 -4.61 -15.52
C GLY A 180 26.03 -4.96 -14.06
N GLU A 181 26.85 -4.13 -13.41
CA GLU A 181 27.39 -4.35 -12.06
C GLU A 181 26.30 -4.42 -10.97
N GLY A 182 25.19 -3.70 -11.19
CA GLY A 182 24.04 -3.67 -10.31
C GLY A 182 23.08 -4.86 -10.44
N SER A 183 23.31 -5.78 -11.40
CA SER A 183 22.26 -6.69 -11.85
C SER A 183 21.85 -7.75 -10.84
N THR A 184 20.58 -8.12 -10.90
CA THR A 184 20.01 -9.28 -10.20
C THR A 184 19.18 -10.10 -11.17
N GLN A 185 18.87 -11.35 -10.81
CA GLN A 185 18.08 -12.26 -11.66
C GLN A 185 16.71 -11.68 -12.06
N ASN A 186 16.13 -10.84 -11.20
CA ASN A 186 14.84 -10.17 -11.36
C ASN A 186 14.98 -8.68 -11.70
N GLY A 187 15.96 -8.34 -12.53
CA GLY A 187 16.33 -6.95 -12.84
C GLY A 187 15.17 -6.07 -13.34
N ARG A 188 15.25 -4.76 -13.05
CA ARG A 188 14.17 -3.79 -13.28
C ARG A 188 14.68 -2.36 -13.53
N GLY A 189 13.76 -1.48 -13.95
CA GLY A 189 14.05 -0.05 -14.13
C GLY A 189 14.45 0.66 -12.82
N VAL A 190 15.28 1.71 -12.94
CA VAL A 190 15.98 2.39 -11.84
C VAL A 190 15.07 2.83 -10.69
N LEU A 191 13.92 3.42 -11.00
CA LEU A 191 12.95 3.92 -10.01
C LEU A 191 12.31 2.80 -9.17
N LYS A 192 12.47 1.54 -9.59
CA LYS A 192 11.97 0.35 -8.90
C LYS A 192 13.11 -0.52 -8.32
N GLN A 193 14.36 -0.09 -8.42
CA GLN A 193 15.46 -0.84 -7.80
C GLN A 193 15.55 -0.59 -6.29
N ASN A 194 16.23 -1.50 -5.59
CA ASN A 194 16.63 -1.33 -4.20
C ASN A 194 17.91 -2.14 -3.94
N GLY A 195 18.75 -1.66 -3.03
CA GLY A 195 19.77 -2.47 -2.37
C GLY A 195 19.19 -3.27 -1.21
N ASP A 196 20.07 -3.91 -0.43
CA ASP A 196 19.65 -4.55 0.81
C ASP A 196 19.11 -3.51 1.80
N GLY A 197 17.99 -3.82 2.43
CA GLY A 197 17.31 -2.90 3.32
C GLY A 197 16.66 -3.60 4.51
N PHE A 198 16.40 -2.81 5.54
CA PHE A 198 15.67 -3.26 6.72
C PHE A 198 14.67 -2.20 7.15
N GLY A 199 13.63 -2.62 7.85
CA GLY A 199 12.65 -1.73 8.45
C GLY A 199 11.99 -2.36 9.65
N GLY A 200 11.28 -1.53 10.41
CA GLY A 200 10.44 -1.98 11.49
C GLY A 200 9.23 -1.07 11.65
N SER A 201 8.16 -1.62 12.20
CA SER A 201 6.94 -0.90 12.53
C SER A 201 6.49 -1.23 13.94
N LEU A 202 5.76 -0.29 14.53
CA LEU A 202 5.11 -0.42 15.82
C LEU A 202 3.74 0.25 15.72
N THR A 203 2.69 -0.44 16.14
CA THR A 203 1.34 0.13 16.25
C THR A 203 0.76 -0.22 17.61
N TYR A 204 0.00 0.70 18.20
CA TYR A 204 -0.61 0.51 19.50
C TYR A 204 -2.07 0.97 19.47
N ASP A 205 -2.98 0.06 19.82
CA ASP A 205 -4.37 0.38 20.12
C ASP A 205 -4.44 1.00 21.53
N LEU A 206 -4.81 2.28 21.58
CA LEU A 206 -4.95 3.04 22.82
C LEU A 206 -6.29 2.79 23.52
N GLY A 207 -7.22 2.08 22.87
CA GLY A 207 -8.60 1.92 23.29
C GLY A 207 -9.52 3.03 22.77
N GLU A 208 -10.83 2.83 22.92
CA GLU A 208 -11.89 3.77 22.53
C GLU A 208 -11.80 4.24 21.05
N GLY A 209 -11.28 3.37 20.18
CA GLY A 209 -11.12 3.62 18.75
C GLY A 209 -9.81 4.33 18.35
N PHE A 210 -8.98 4.75 19.30
CA PHE A 210 -7.72 5.46 19.00
C PHE A 210 -6.57 4.49 18.77
N SER A 211 -5.72 4.77 17.77
CA SER A 211 -4.49 4.04 17.53
C SER A 211 -3.36 5.00 17.15
N LEU A 212 -2.13 4.67 17.58
CA LEU A 212 -0.90 5.37 17.16
C LEU A 212 0.06 4.40 16.51
N GLY A 213 0.81 4.86 15.51
CA GLY A 213 1.70 4.02 14.72
C GLY A 213 2.97 4.75 14.35
N SER A 214 4.07 4.01 14.27
CA SER A 214 5.35 4.50 13.76
C SER A 214 6.05 3.42 12.95
N ALA A 215 6.70 3.80 11.87
CA ALA A 215 7.51 2.89 11.08
C ALA A 215 8.76 3.57 10.55
N ILE A 216 9.84 2.81 10.45
CA ILE A 216 11.12 3.27 9.91
C ILE A 216 11.65 2.26 8.90
N SER A 217 12.34 2.73 7.87
CA SER A 217 13.10 1.87 6.96
C SER A 217 14.40 2.53 6.52
N SER A 218 15.42 1.72 6.26
CA SER A 218 16.68 2.16 5.67
C SER A 218 17.19 1.11 4.68
N SER A 219 17.22 1.47 3.40
CA SER A 219 17.64 0.61 2.30
C SER A 219 18.85 1.20 1.59
N LYS A 220 19.85 0.38 1.24
CA LYS A 220 20.92 0.85 0.35
C LYS A 220 20.32 1.23 -1.01
N ARG A 221 20.87 2.26 -1.64
CA ARG A 221 20.58 2.61 -3.04
C ARG A 221 21.57 1.90 -3.97
N THR A 222 21.15 1.62 -5.20
CA THR A 222 22.03 1.01 -6.21
C THR A 222 22.93 2.07 -6.86
N SER A 223 24.03 1.66 -7.46
CA SER A 223 24.92 2.58 -8.19
C SER A 223 24.21 3.27 -9.36
N GLU A 224 23.27 2.59 -10.02
CA GLU A 224 22.49 3.15 -11.12
C GLU A 224 21.53 4.25 -10.63
N GLN A 225 20.96 4.10 -9.43
CA GLN A 225 20.13 5.12 -8.79
C GLN A 225 20.92 6.38 -8.41
N ASN A 226 22.23 6.27 -8.21
CA ASN A 226 23.13 7.38 -7.90
C ASN A 226 23.95 7.85 -9.11
N ASN A 227 23.59 7.40 -10.32
CA ASN A 227 24.19 7.95 -11.52
C ASN A 227 23.66 9.38 -11.71
N GLY A 228 24.53 10.34 -12.04
CA GLY A 228 24.19 11.76 -12.21
C GLY A 228 23.19 12.09 -13.33
N GLN A 229 22.62 11.08 -13.99
CA GLN A 229 21.44 11.22 -14.85
C GLN A 229 20.11 11.24 -14.07
N TRP A 230 20.09 10.76 -12.82
CA TRP A 230 18.89 10.69 -11.98
C TRP A 230 18.99 11.69 -10.81
N LEU A 231 17.84 12.23 -10.41
CA LEU A 231 17.72 13.07 -9.22
C LEU A 231 17.84 12.25 -7.93
N GLY A 232 18.35 12.88 -6.87
CA GLY A 232 18.46 12.30 -5.54
C GLY A 232 19.66 11.37 -5.38
N GLU A 233 20.81 11.93 -5.05
CA GLU A 233 22.02 11.16 -4.76
C GLU A 233 22.12 10.79 -3.27
N GLY A 234 22.43 9.52 -2.98
CA GLY A 234 22.82 9.13 -1.62
C GLY A 234 22.97 7.63 -1.43
N ASP A 235 23.72 7.24 -0.41
CA ASP A 235 24.02 5.82 -0.15
C ASP A 235 22.80 5.02 0.30
N ARG A 236 21.85 5.69 0.96
CA ARG A 236 20.65 5.09 1.54
C ARG A 236 19.39 5.88 1.23
N ALA A 237 18.32 5.14 1.08
CA ALA A 237 16.94 5.61 1.07
C ALA A 237 16.33 5.33 2.44
N GLU A 238 15.92 6.38 3.14
CA GLU A 238 15.42 6.30 4.51
C GLU A 238 14.01 6.87 4.64
N THR A 239 13.20 6.27 5.51
CA THR A 239 11.83 6.71 5.77
C THR A 239 11.55 6.70 7.27
N TYR A 240 10.83 7.73 7.72
CA TYR A 240 10.37 7.90 9.09
C TYR A 240 8.90 8.30 9.06
N THR A 241 8.05 7.40 9.50
CA THR A 241 6.59 7.53 9.42
C THR A 241 6.00 7.55 10.82
N GLY A 242 5.08 8.48 11.05
CA GLY A 242 4.20 8.48 12.21
C GLY A 242 2.75 8.65 11.78
N GLY A 243 1.83 7.97 12.45
CA GLY A 243 0.41 8.02 12.14
C GLY A 243 -0.47 7.96 13.37
N LEU A 244 -1.67 8.52 13.24
CA LEU A 244 -2.74 8.47 14.21
C LEU A 244 -4.04 8.08 13.50
N LYS A 245 -4.84 7.24 14.14
CA LYS A 245 -6.16 6.84 13.65
C LYS A 245 -7.18 6.90 14.79
N TYR A 246 -8.39 7.33 14.47
CA TYR A 246 -9.60 7.14 15.26
C TYR A 246 -10.63 6.40 14.40
N ASP A 247 -11.11 5.26 14.88
CA ASP A 247 -11.95 4.32 14.12
C ASP A 247 -13.01 3.74 15.06
N ALA A 248 -14.01 4.57 15.37
CA ALA A 248 -15.13 4.22 16.25
C ALA A 248 -16.34 5.11 16.00
N ASN A 249 -17.52 4.64 16.42
CA ASN A 249 -18.77 5.39 16.35
C ASN A 249 -19.11 5.88 14.92
N ASN A 250 -18.96 5.00 13.93
CA ASN A 250 -19.17 5.28 12.50
C ASN A 250 -18.24 6.35 11.90
N VAL A 251 -17.25 6.82 12.64
CA VAL A 251 -16.32 7.86 12.19
C VAL A 251 -14.95 7.21 12.00
N TYR A 252 -14.35 7.47 10.83
CA TYR A 252 -12.97 7.10 10.53
C TYR A 252 -12.17 8.38 10.28
N LEU A 253 -11.20 8.67 11.14
CA LEU A 253 -10.25 9.76 10.99
C LEU A 253 -8.85 9.17 11.01
N ALA A 254 -8.03 9.48 10.02
CA ALA A 254 -6.64 9.05 10.03
C ALA A 254 -5.74 10.16 9.50
N THR A 255 -4.52 10.21 10.01
CA THR A 255 -3.47 11.06 9.46
C THR A 255 -2.12 10.37 9.59
N GLN A 256 -1.26 10.62 8.62
CA GLN A 256 0.15 10.23 8.70
C GLN A 256 1.05 11.36 8.22
N TYR A 257 2.24 11.39 8.80
CA TYR A 257 3.34 12.22 8.35
C TYR A 257 4.55 11.33 8.13
N THR A 258 5.14 11.43 6.95
CA THR A 258 6.34 10.69 6.58
C THR A 258 7.42 11.64 6.12
N GLN A 259 8.59 11.59 6.75
CA GLN A 259 9.79 12.22 6.22
C GLN A 259 10.64 11.17 5.53
N THR A 260 11.04 11.45 4.29
CA THR A 260 11.94 10.57 3.53
C THR A 260 13.23 11.27 3.16
N TYR A 261 14.28 10.47 2.97
CA TYR A 261 15.57 10.89 2.42
C TYR A 261 15.92 9.95 1.27
N ASN A 262 16.13 10.50 0.07
CA ASN A 262 16.45 9.76 -1.15
C ASN A 262 15.48 8.60 -1.48
N ALA A 263 14.21 8.69 -1.06
CA ALA A 263 13.25 7.57 -1.16
C ALA A 263 11.90 7.92 -1.81
N THR A 264 11.45 9.17 -1.77
CA THR A 264 10.24 9.59 -2.49
C THR A 264 10.60 9.89 -3.94
N ARG A 265 9.87 9.32 -4.91
CA ARG A 265 10.13 9.56 -6.34
C ARG A 265 9.79 11.00 -6.71
N ALA A 266 10.63 11.64 -7.51
CA ALA A 266 10.40 12.97 -8.08
C ALA A 266 9.90 12.82 -9.51
N GLY A 267 8.65 12.37 -9.66
CA GLY A 267 8.09 11.94 -10.95
C GLY A 267 8.90 10.81 -11.58
N ASP A 268 9.21 10.94 -12.87
CA ASP A 268 10.04 10.00 -13.61
C ASP A 268 11.55 10.32 -13.59
N GLN A 269 11.98 11.39 -12.90
CA GLN A 269 13.35 11.91 -12.98
C GLN A 269 14.31 11.32 -11.94
N GLY A 270 13.81 10.61 -10.93
CA GLY A 270 14.63 10.09 -9.84
C GLY A 270 13.92 10.18 -8.50
N PHE A 271 14.63 10.63 -7.47
CA PHE A 271 14.16 10.72 -6.10
C PHE A 271 14.42 12.11 -5.53
N ALA A 272 13.58 12.57 -4.61
CA ALA A 272 13.86 13.77 -3.85
C ALA A 272 14.91 13.48 -2.77
N ASN A 273 15.92 14.35 -2.64
CA ASN A 273 16.96 14.28 -1.60
C ASN A 273 16.33 14.21 -0.20
N LYS A 274 15.28 15.01 0.00
CA LYS A 274 14.39 14.93 1.15
C LYS A 274 12.96 15.17 0.69
N ALA A 275 11.99 14.47 1.28
CA ALA A 275 10.59 14.80 1.12
C ALA A 275 9.85 14.81 2.45
N GLN A 276 8.80 15.62 2.52
CA GLN A 276 7.86 15.71 3.64
C GLN A 276 6.48 15.38 3.09
N ASN A 277 5.98 14.21 3.45
CA ASN A 277 4.70 13.69 3.00
C ASN A 277 3.71 13.77 4.15
N PHE A 278 2.51 14.23 3.83
CA PHE A 278 1.42 14.38 4.79
C PHE A 278 0.12 13.94 4.12
N GLU A 279 -0.64 13.11 4.83
CA GLU A 279 -1.96 12.68 4.42
C GLU A 279 -2.91 12.77 5.62
N VAL A 280 -4.14 13.21 5.37
CA VAL A 280 -5.22 13.20 6.35
C VAL A 280 -6.53 12.89 5.66
N VAL A 281 -7.34 12.04 6.28
CA VAL A 281 -8.64 11.60 5.77
C VAL A 281 -9.68 11.62 6.88
N ALA A 282 -10.89 12.03 6.52
CA ALA A 282 -12.06 11.96 7.37
C ALA A 282 -13.23 11.33 6.62
N GLN A 283 -13.86 10.32 7.24
CA GLN A 283 -14.99 9.59 6.67
C GLN A 283 -16.06 9.35 7.73
N TYR A 284 -17.29 9.20 7.26
CA TYR A 284 -18.43 8.85 8.11
C TYR A 284 -19.24 7.73 7.47
N GLN A 285 -19.54 6.67 8.20
CA GLN A 285 -20.34 5.54 7.73
C GLN A 285 -21.81 5.74 8.14
N PHE A 286 -22.68 6.05 7.19
CA PHE A 286 -24.12 6.02 7.46
C PHE A 286 -24.65 4.58 7.50
N ASP A 287 -25.65 4.35 8.35
CA ASP A 287 -26.28 3.03 8.52
C ASP A 287 -26.94 2.49 7.24
N PHE A 288 -27.35 3.38 6.34
CA PHE A 288 -27.97 2.99 5.05
C PHE A 288 -26.94 2.66 3.95
N GLY A 289 -25.64 2.64 4.27
CA GLY A 289 -24.57 2.16 3.38
C GLY A 289 -23.75 3.25 2.70
N LEU A 290 -24.11 4.54 2.79
CA LEU A 290 -23.29 5.63 2.25
C LEU A 290 -22.12 5.95 3.17
N ARG A 291 -20.93 6.12 2.59
CA ARG A 291 -19.70 6.54 3.26
C ARG A 291 -19.03 7.69 2.50
N PRO A 292 -19.37 8.96 2.80
CA PRO A 292 -18.58 10.09 2.31
C PRO A 292 -17.15 10.09 2.87
N SER A 293 -16.22 10.63 2.08
CA SER A 293 -14.81 10.78 2.38
C SER A 293 -14.33 12.17 1.96
N ILE A 294 -13.51 12.81 2.79
CA ILE A 294 -12.73 13.99 2.44
C ILE A 294 -11.29 13.77 2.88
N ALA A 295 -10.34 14.09 2.03
CA ALA A 295 -8.92 13.96 2.35
C ALA A 295 -8.08 15.10 1.77
N TYR A 296 -6.88 15.24 2.33
CA TYR A 296 -5.83 16.13 1.82
C TYR A 296 -4.51 15.38 1.83
N LEU A 297 -3.82 15.41 0.70
CA LEU A 297 -2.54 14.74 0.49
C LEU A 297 -1.54 15.75 -0.07
N GLN A 298 -0.34 15.76 0.51
CA GLN A 298 0.77 16.58 0.03
C GLN A 298 2.10 15.82 0.16
N SER A 299 2.92 15.87 -0.89
CA SER A 299 4.32 15.49 -0.85
C SER A 299 5.17 16.68 -1.28
N LYS A 300 6.00 17.19 -0.37
CA LYS A 300 6.90 18.31 -0.64
C LYS A 300 8.34 17.83 -0.73
N GLY A 301 8.90 17.85 -1.93
CA GLY A 301 10.31 17.59 -2.19
C GLY A 301 11.17 18.80 -1.84
N LYS A 302 12.35 18.52 -1.28
CA LYS A 302 13.33 19.48 -0.79
C LYS A 302 14.66 19.24 -1.46
N ASP A 303 15.33 20.35 -1.77
CA ASP A 303 16.67 20.33 -2.37
C ASP A 303 16.75 19.46 -3.64
N ILE A 304 15.73 19.52 -4.52
CA ILE A 304 15.73 18.78 -5.78
C ILE A 304 16.74 19.42 -6.73
N GLU A 305 17.66 18.64 -7.29
CA GLU A 305 18.74 19.14 -8.13
C GLU A 305 18.19 19.90 -9.34
N GLY A 306 18.62 21.16 -9.49
CA GLY A 306 18.16 22.04 -10.57
C GLY A 306 16.78 22.69 -10.36
N TYR A 307 16.00 22.28 -9.36
CA TYR A 307 14.63 22.78 -9.13
C TYR A 307 14.39 23.39 -7.74
N GLY A 308 15.22 23.06 -6.73
CA GLY A 308 15.02 23.50 -5.35
C GLY A 308 13.85 22.79 -4.67
N ASP A 309 13.07 23.53 -3.87
CA ASP A 309 11.87 23.00 -3.21
C ASP A 309 10.69 22.94 -4.18
N GLN A 310 10.04 21.79 -4.29
CA GLN A 310 8.88 21.57 -5.18
C GLN A 310 7.79 20.76 -4.47
N ASP A 311 6.53 21.06 -4.76
CA ASP A 311 5.43 20.15 -4.42
C ASP A 311 5.43 19.02 -5.48
N LEU A 312 5.64 17.77 -5.05
CA LEU A 312 5.65 16.56 -5.89
C LEU A 312 4.24 16.03 -6.13
N LEU A 313 3.36 16.28 -5.15
CA LEU A 313 1.97 15.88 -5.12
C LEU A 313 1.23 16.82 -4.18
N LYS A 314 0.05 17.29 -4.57
CA LYS A 314 -0.78 18.13 -3.72
C LYS A 314 -2.23 18.14 -4.22
N TYR A 315 -3.15 17.60 -3.46
CA TYR A 315 -4.57 17.63 -3.82
C TYR A 315 -5.50 17.53 -2.62
N VAL A 316 -6.72 18.00 -2.82
CA VAL A 316 -7.87 17.68 -1.98
C VAL A 316 -8.67 16.60 -2.68
N ASP A 317 -9.16 15.64 -1.91
CA ASP A 317 -10.02 14.57 -2.38
C ASP A 317 -11.39 14.69 -1.72
N VAL A 318 -12.45 14.56 -2.52
CA VAL A 318 -13.83 14.51 -2.03
C VAL A 318 -14.58 13.43 -2.79
N GLY A 319 -15.07 12.44 -2.06
CA GLY A 319 -15.75 11.30 -2.67
C GLY A 319 -16.78 10.66 -1.74
N ALA A 320 -17.46 9.65 -2.27
CA ALA A 320 -18.38 8.83 -1.49
C ALA A 320 -18.50 7.43 -2.09
N THR A 321 -18.51 6.43 -1.21
CA THR A 321 -18.82 5.03 -1.57
C THR A 321 -20.19 4.68 -1.03
N TYR A 322 -21.03 4.06 -1.86
CA TYR A 322 -22.29 3.47 -1.46
C TYR A 322 -22.20 1.94 -1.47
N TYR A 323 -22.30 1.33 -0.30
CA TYR A 323 -22.29 -0.11 -0.13
C TYR A 323 -23.74 -0.64 -0.19
N PHE A 324 -24.10 -1.32 -1.29
CA PHE A 324 -25.40 -2.00 -1.39
C PHE A 324 -25.47 -3.18 -0.41
N ASN A 325 -24.37 -3.92 -0.34
CA ASN A 325 -24.10 -4.99 0.61
C ASN A 325 -22.59 -5.27 0.60
N LYS A 326 -22.17 -6.34 1.28
CA LYS A 326 -20.76 -6.73 1.35
C LYS A 326 -20.12 -7.11 0.00
N ASN A 327 -20.91 -7.41 -1.03
CA ASN A 327 -20.45 -7.93 -2.32
C ASN A 327 -20.63 -6.95 -3.49
N MET A 328 -21.34 -5.83 -3.30
CA MET A 328 -21.59 -4.85 -4.34
C MET A 328 -21.53 -3.42 -3.78
N SER A 329 -20.76 -2.57 -4.43
CA SER A 329 -20.66 -1.14 -4.10
C SER A 329 -20.48 -0.28 -5.35
N THR A 330 -20.78 1.01 -5.24
CA THR A 330 -20.46 2.00 -6.27
C THR A 330 -19.87 3.23 -5.60
N TYR A 331 -19.05 3.99 -6.31
CA TYR A 331 -18.42 5.18 -5.76
C TYR A 331 -18.26 6.28 -6.80
N VAL A 332 -18.11 7.50 -6.28
CA VAL A 332 -17.59 8.66 -6.99
C VAL A 332 -16.44 9.23 -6.18
N ASP A 333 -15.37 9.63 -6.84
CA ASP A 333 -14.21 10.25 -6.21
C ASP A 333 -13.74 11.45 -7.05
N TYR A 334 -13.42 12.57 -6.41
CA TYR A 334 -12.95 13.77 -7.10
C TYR A 334 -11.64 14.25 -6.51
N LYS A 335 -10.56 14.02 -7.27
CA LYS A 335 -9.23 14.59 -7.04
C LYS A 335 -9.18 16.01 -7.61
N ILE A 336 -9.17 16.99 -6.70
CA ILE A 336 -8.98 18.41 -7.01
C ILE A 336 -7.48 18.71 -6.86
N ASN A 337 -6.77 18.74 -7.98
CA ASN A 337 -5.34 18.89 -8.03
C ASN A 337 -4.95 20.35 -7.74
N LEU A 338 -4.04 20.54 -6.79
CA LEU A 338 -3.59 21.84 -6.32
C LEU A 338 -2.16 22.16 -6.76
N LEU A 339 -1.60 21.34 -7.66
CA LEU A 339 -0.30 21.60 -8.26
C LEU A 339 -0.44 22.62 -9.39
N ASP A 340 0.45 23.62 -9.39
CA ASP A 340 0.61 24.52 -10.51
C ASP A 340 1.56 23.90 -11.54
N GLU A 341 1.22 24.06 -12.83
CA GLU A 341 2.13 23.66 -13.91
C GLU A 341 3.39 24.52 -13.91
N ASN A 342 4.55 23.89 -13.79
CA ASN A 342 5.83 24.56 -13.79
C ASN A 342 6.90 23.74 -14.53
N ASN A 343 8.15 24.22 -14.55
CA ASN A 343 9.23 23.52 -15.24
C ASN A 343 9.50 22.12 -14.65
N PHE A 344 9.34 21.96 -13.33
CA PHE A 344 9.51 20.66 -12.68
C PHE A 344 8.40 19.70 -13.09
N THR A 345 7.13 20.08 -12.96
CA THR A 345 6.00 19.17 -13.22
C THR A 345 5.98 18.68 -14.67
N ARG A 346 6.25 19.57 -15.64
CA ARG A 346 6.40 19.19 -17.05
C ARG A 346 7.54 18.21 -17.30
N ASN A 347 8.72 18.49 -16.73
CA ASN A 347 9.89 17.66 -16.98
C ASN A 347 9.78 16.30 -16.28
N ALA A 348 9.11 16.24 -15.13
CA ALA A 348 8.98 15.03 -14.32
C ALA A 348 7.73 14.20 -14.62
N GLY A 349 6.92 14.61 -15.60
CA GLY A 349 5.68 13.91 -15.96
C GLY A 349 4.64 13.90 -14.83
N VAL A 350 4.62 14.94 -14.00
CA VAL A 350 3.65 15.07 -12.90
C VAL A 350 2.42 15.80 -13.42
N SER A 351 1.29 15.09 -13.47
CA SER A 351 0.01 15.66 -13.88
C SER A 351 -0.48 16.72 -12.89
N THR A 352 -0.96 17.84 -13.43
CA THR A 352 -1.54 18.96 -12.66
C THR A 352 -3.05 19.07 -12.83
N ASP A 353 -3.65 18.12 -13.56
CA ASP A 353 -5.07 18.13 -13.87
C ASP A 353 -5.90 17.44 -12.78
N ASP A 354 -7.15 17.87 -12.71
CA ASP A 354 -8.21 17.27 -11.92
C ASP A 354 -8.65 15.92 -12.49
N ILE A 355 -9.14 15.02 -11.63
CA ILE A 355 -9.70 13.73 -12.07
C ILE A 355 -10.97 13.41 -11.29
N VAL A 356 -12.05 13.09 -11.99
CA VAL A 356 -13.26 12.47 -11.39
C VAL A 356 -13.27 10.98 -11.75
N ALA A 357 -13.39 10.12 -10.74
CA ALA A 357 -13.54 8.68 -10.90
C ALA A 357 -14.99 8.26 -10.62
N LEU A 358 -15.54 7.38 -11.46
CA LEU A 358 -16.81 6.68 -11.22
C LEU A 358 -16.60 5.18 -11.30
N GLY A 359 -16.99 4.46 -10.24
CA GLY A 359 -16.80 3.02 -10.16
C GLY A 359 -18.04 2.25 -9.74
N LEU A 360 -18.15 1.02 -10.25
CA LEU A 360 -19.10 -0.01 -9.80
C LEU A 360 -18.34 -1.31 -9.57
N VAL A 361 -18.37 -1.80 -8.34
CA VAL A 361 -17.55 -2.91 -7.89
C VAL A 361 -18.40 -4.08 -7.45
N TYR A 362 -18.18 -5.22 -8.10
CA TYR A 362 -18.59 -6.52 -7.59
C TYR A 362 -17.39 -7.20 -6.92
N GLN A 363 -17.59 -7.78 -5.73
CA GLN A 363 -16.54 -8.47 -4.97
C GLN A 363 -17.05 -9.74 -4.28
N PHE A 364 -16.17 -10.73 -4.11
CA PHE A 364 -16.51 -12.08 -3.63
C PHE A 364 -15.36 -12.74 -2.87
#